data_AF-J9EI50-F1
#
_entry.id   AF-J9EI50-F1
#
_cell.length_a   1.000
_cell.length_b   1.000
_cell.length_c   1.000
_cell.angle_alpha   90.00
_cell.angle_beta   90.00
_cell.angle_gamma   90.00
#
_symmetry.space_group_name_H-M   'P 1'
#
loop_
_entity.id
_entity.type
_entity.pdbx_description
1 polymer ?
#
loop_
_entity_poly.entity_id
_entity_poly.type
_entity_poly.pdbx_seq_one_letter_code
_entity_poly.pdbx_strand_id
1 'polypeptide(L)'
;VGGTVPSARAASACTFLERYNGILLFGGRSQNQRLNDLYLLDLSSLIWTQIDVTGINEPEGRTWCSLNALFPNQALIYGGYSNGARALSDFWRVEVQKDCVGRYLGTWTAVDTGLETKSRRLWHTAAIVDGQLFVCGGTDALLEEHIKIKGVLKKRMEPLPLSMICLGILFPVVQEVDMLPAPFQLRFAWARYVLSRGYQALHLGTEYFKKYKLLEILEMC
;
A
#
# COMPACT_ATOMS: atom_id res chain seq x y z
N VAL A 1 5.06 -27.21 -4.89
CA VAL A 1 5.41 -25.91 -5.50
C VAL A 1 6.12 -26.18 -6.82
N GLY A 2 5.66 -25.61 -7.94
CA GLY A 2 6.20 -25.92 -9.28
C GLY A 2 6.06 -24.73 -10.24
N GLY A 3 6.27 -24.95 -11.55
CA GLY A 3 6.19 -23.90 -12.57
C GLY A 3 7.51 -23.17 -12.82
N THR A 4 7.41 -21.88 -13.20
CA THR A 4 8.57 -21.01 -13.44
C THR A 4 9.01 -20.36 -12.14
N VAL A 5 9.76 -21.12 -11.34
CA VAL A 5 10.16 -20.72 -9.98
C VAL A 5 11.17 -19.55 -10.03
N PRO A 6 10.99 -18.49 -9.23
CA PRO A 6 11.96 -17.40 -9.14
C PRO A 6 13.33 -17.90 -8.68
N SER A 7 14.40 -17.29 -9.18
CA SER A 7 15.75 -17.52 -8.67
C SER A 7 15.87 -17.22 -7.17
N ALA A 8 16.81 -17.89 -6.49
CA ALA A 8 17.13 -17.59 -5.10
C ALA A 8 17.48 -16.11 -4.92
N ARG A 9 16.77 -15.45 -3.99
CA ARG A 9 16.82 -14.00 -3.81
C ARG A 9 16.56 -13.60 -2.37
N ALA A 10 17.05 -12.42 -2.00
CA ALA A 10 16.77 -11.78 -0.71
C ALA A 10 16.27 -10.35 -0.92
N ALA A 11 15.59 -9.78 0.09
CA ALA A 11 15.09 -8.40 0.05
C ALA A 11 14.19 -8.07 -1.16
N SER A 12 13.51 -9.08 -1.71
CA SER A 12 12.39 -8.91 -2.63
C SER A 12 11.17 -8.37 -1.90
N ALA A 13 10.24 -7.79 -2.65
CA ALA A 13 8.96 -7.36 -2.11
C ALA A 13 7.85 -8.31 -2.57
N CYS A 14 6.86 -8.55 -1.72
CA CYS A 14 5.69 -9.36 -2.05
C CYS A 14 4.40 -8.72 -1.55
N THR A 15 3.29 -8.98 -2.25
CA THR A 15 1.94 -8.60 -1.83
C THR A 15 0.93 -9.63 -2.31
N PHE A 16 -0.19 -9.76 -1.60
CA PHE A 16 -1.32 -10.56 -2.06
C PHE A 16 -2.12 -9.79 -3.12
N LEU A 17 -2.51 -10.46 -4.20
CA LEU A 17 -3.45 -9.97 -5.21
C LEU A 17 -4.72 -10.81 -5.16
N GLU A 18 -5.80 -10.18 -4.71
CA GLU A 18 -7.10 -10.82 -4.49
C GLU A 18 -7.68 -11.44 -5.77
N ARG A 19 -7.58 -10.73 -6.92
CA ARG A 19 -8.15 -11.20 -8.20
C ARG A 19 -7.64 -12.59 -8.60
N TYR A 20 -6.42 -12.93 -8.20
CA TYR A 20 -5.76 -14.16 -8.61
C TYR A 20 -5.59 -15.16 -7.45
N ASN A 21 -6.07 -14.82 -6.25
CA ASN A 21 -5.76 -15.56 -5.03
C ASN A 21 -4.25 -15.90 -4.95
N GLY A 22 -3.41 -14.90 -5.19
CA GLY A 22 -2.00 -15.13 -5.49
C GLY A 22 -1.05 -14.13 -4.85
N ILE A 23 0.20 -14.55 -4.63
CA ILE A 23 1.27 -13.68 -4.13
C ILE A 23 2.04 -13.14 -5.32
N LEU A 24 1.98 -11.83 -5.52
CA LEU A 24 2.86 -11.11 -6.42
C LEU A 24 4.22 -10.93 -5.76
N LEU A 25 5.29 -11.27 -6.47
CA LEU A 25 6.67 -11.06 -6.06
C LEU A 25 7.38 -10.16 -7.07
N PHE A 26 8.15 -9.21 -6.57
CA PHE A 26 8.94 -8.29 -7.38
C PHE A 26 10.38 -8.17 -6.89
N GLY A 27 11.31 -8.23 -7.84
CA GLY A 27 12.70 -7.86 -7.68
C GLY A 27 13.45 -8.64 -6.59
N GLY A 28 14.25 -7.92 -5.79
CA GLY A 28 15.17 -8.50 -4.81
C GLY A 28 16.59 -8.63 -5.35
N ARG A 29 17.49 -9.18 -4.52
CA ARG A 29 18.90 -9.41 -4.86
C ARG A 29 19.12 -10.88 -5.11
N SER A 30 19.62 -11.21 -6.30
CA SER A 30 20.20 -12.51 -6.58
C SER A 30 21.66 -12.31 -6.96
N GLN A 31 22.56 -12.92 -6.20
CA GLN A 31 24.01 -12.74 -6.36
C GLN A 31 24.40 -11.24 -6.32
N ASN A 32 25.02 -10.74 -7.39
CA ASN A 32 25.47 -9.35 -7.52
C ASN A 32 24.47 -8.43 -8.23
N GLN A 33 23.28 -8.94 -8.58
CA GLN A 33 22.28 -8.19 -9.33
C GLN A 33 21.03 -7.96 -8.48
N ARG A 34 20.48 -6.75 -8.60
CA ARG A 34 19.12 -6.42 -8.16
C ARG A 34 18.19 -6.58 -9.35
N LEU A 35 17.15 -7.36 -9.15
CA LEU A 35 16.23 -7.81 -10.17
C LEU A 35 15.03 -6.86 -10.30
N ASN A 36 14.41 -6.84 -11.47
CA ASN A 36 13.14 -6.15 -11.79
C ASN A 36 12.06 -7.11 -12.32
N ASP A 37 12.28 -8.41 -12.14
CA ASP A 37 11.36 -9.46 -12.58
C ASP A 37 10.10 -9.52 -11.70
N LEU A 38 9.01 -9.98 -12.30
CA LEU A 38 7.71 -10.18 -11.66
C LEU A 38 7.29 -11.63 -11.73
N TYR A 39 6.80 -12.14 -10.60
CA TYR A 39 6.26 -13.49 -10.50
C TYR A 39 4.94 -13.48 -9.74
N LEU A 40 4.06 -14.41 -10.10
CA LEU A 40 2.82 -14.69 -9.38
C LEU A 40 2.84 -16.13 -8.89
N LEU A 41 2.63 -16.32 -7.59
CA LEU A 41 2.34 -17.63 -7.01
C LEU A 41 0.83 -17.76 -6.83
N ASP A 42 0.20 -18.68 -7.55
CA ASP A 42 -1.18 -19.08 -7.27
C ASP A 42 -1.22 -19.89 -5.97
N LEU A 43 -1.98 -19.42 -4.97
CA LEU A 43 -2.04 -20.07 -3.66
C LEU A 43 -2.88 -21.36 -3.65
N SER A 44 -3.72 -21.55 -4.66
CA SER A 44 -4.56 -22.74 -4.80
C SER A 44 -3.75 -23.90 -5.36
N SER A 45 -2.97 -23.65 -6.41
CA SER A 45 -2.16 -24.67 -7.08
C SER A 45 -0.70 -24.73 -6.61
N LEU A 46 -0.23 -23.68 -5.91
CA LEU A 46 1.18 -23.47 -5.55
C LEU A 46 2.11 -23.49 -6.76
N ILE A 47 1.64 -23.01 -7.91
CA ILE A 47 2.41 -22.88 -9.14
C ILE A 47 2.89 -21.44 -9.30
N TRP A 48 4.18 -21.29 -9.54
CA TRP A 48 4.80 -20.03 -9.92
C TRP A 48 4.68 -19.79 -11.42
N THR A 49 4.30 -18.58 -11.77
CA THR A 49 4.29 -18.08 -13.13
C THR A 49 5.05 -16.76 -13.21
N GLN A 50 6.06 -16.68 -14.06
CA GLN A 50 6.70 -15.42 -14.41
C GLN A 50 5.69 -14.58 -15.21
N ILE A 51 5.54 -13.32 -14.81
CA ILE A 51 4.65 -12.38 -15.48
C ILE A 51 5.42 -11.72 -16.62
N ASP A 52 4.85 -11.79 -17.82
CA ASP A 52 5.40 -11.12 -18.99
C ASP A 52 5.10 -9.62 -18.88
N VAL A 53 6.13 -8.79 -18.88
CA VAL A 53 5.96 -7.34 -18.76
C VAL A 53 5.85 -6.71 -20.14
N THR A 54 4.79 -5.93 -20.35
CA THR A 54 4.55 -5.19 -21.60
C THR A 54 4.86 -3.70 -21.41
N GLY A 55 5.71 -3.14 -22.28
CA GLY A 55 6.01 -1.70 -22.32
C GLY A 55 7.50 -1.37 -22.34
N ILE A 56 7.81 -0.10 -22.64
CA ILE A 56 9.19 0.42 -22.69
C ILE A 56 9.63 1.00 -21.32
N ASN A 57 8.66 1.36 -20.46
CA ASN A 57 8.91 2.00 -19.18
C ASN A 57 8.65 1.04 -18.02
N GLU A 58 9.71 0.47 -17.47
CA GLU A 58 9.68 -0.41 -16.29
C GLU A 58 10.57 0.12 -15.17
N PRO A 59 10.27 -0.21 -13.90
CA PRO A 59 11.13 0.15 -12.78
C PRO A 59 12.52 -0.51 -12.89
N GLU A 60 13.56 0.24 -12.57
CA GLU A 60 14.91 -0.33 -12.40
C GLU A 60 14.90 -1.45 -11.34
N GLY A 61 15.78 -2.45 -11.53
CA GLY A 61 15.95 -3.56 -10.60
C GLY A 61 16.41 -3.09 -9.22
N ARG A 62 15.71 -3.57 -8.17
CA ARG A 62 15.82 -3.00 -6.83
C ARG A 62 15.60 -4.00 -5.70
N THR A 63 16.12 -3.64 -4.53
CA THR A 63 15.97 -4.35 -3.25
C THR A 63 15.38 -3.45 -2.19
N TRP A 64 14.83 -4.02 -1.11
CA TRP A 64 14.32 -3.26 0.04
C TRP A 64 13.27 -2.20 -0.32
N CYS A 65 12.53 -2.44 -1.39
CA CYS A 65 11.37 -1.65 -1.76
C CYS A 65 10.12 -2.19 -1.05
N SER A 66 9.07 -1.37 -1.00
CA SER A 66 7.75 -1.83 -0.57
C SER A 66 6.88 -2.15 -1.77
N LEU A 67 6.10 -3.23 -1.69
CA LEU A 67 5.07 -3.60 -2.66
C LEU A 67 3.75 -3.73 -1.92
N ASN A 68 2.71 -3.01 -2.36
CA ASN A 68 1.43 -2.95 -1.66
C ASN A 68 0.29 -3.12 -2.66
N ALA A 69 -0.67 -3.99 -2.38
CA ALA A 69 -1.88 -4.10 -3.17
C ALA A 69 -2.68 -2.79 -3.11
N LEU A 70 -2.99 -2.23 -4.28
CA LEU A 70 -3.83 -1.05 -4.43
C LEU A 70 -5.25 -1.45 -4.83
N PHE A 71 -5.36 -2.34 -5.82
CA PHE A 71 -6.63 -2.92 -6.29
C PHE A 71 -6.46 -4.44 -6.40
N PRO A 72 -7.56 -5.22 -6.58
CA PRO A 72 -7.48 -6.68 -6.66
C PRO A 72 -6.47 -7.23 -7.67
N ASN A 73 -6.16 -6.47 -8.73
CA ASN A 73 -5.18 -6.82 -9.76
C ASN A 73 -4.04 -5.81 -9.92
N GLN A 74 -3.91 -4.83 -9.02
CA GLN A 74 -2.89 -3.79 -9.12
C GLN A 74 -2.08 -3.68 -7.83
N ALA A 75 -0.79 -3.44 -7.99
CA ALA A 75 0.11 -3.20 -6.87
C ALA A 75 0.94 -1.93 -7.09
N LEU A 76 1.33 -1.30 -5.99
CA LEU A 76 2.14 -0.10 -5.94
C LEU A 76 3.50 -0.41 -5.31
N ILE A 77 4.55 -0.01 -6.03
CA ILE A 77 5.94 -0.02 -5.58
C ILE A 77 6.33 1.38 -5.14
N TYR A 78 7.09 1.44 -4.05
CA TYR A 78 7.76 2.66 -3.63
C TYR A 78 9.17 2.41 -3.13
N GLY A 79 10.09 3.27 -3.60
CA GLY A 79 11.47 3.35 -3.12
C GLY A 79 12.29 2.11 -3.40
N GLY A 80 13.21 1.82 -2.48
CA GLY A 80 14.19 0.73 -2.56
C GLY A 80 15.60 1.23 -2.91
N TYR A 81 16.45 0.30 -3.30
CA TYR A 81 17.85 0.57 -3.61
C TYR A 81 18.23 -0.11 -4.93
N SER A 82 18.79 0.64 -5.88
CA SER A 82 19.05 0.17 -7.26
C SER A 82 20.43 -0.43 -7.46
N ASN A 83 20.68 -1.01 -8.64
CA ASN A 83 22.01 -1.51 -9.04
C ASN A 83 23.08 -0.42 -9.06
N GLY A 84 22.72 0.83 -9.35
CA GLY A 84 23.64 1.97 -9.34
C GLY A 84 23.99 2.49 -7.95
N ALA A 85 23.78 1.71 -6.89
CA ALA A 85 24.03 2.09 -5.49
C ALA A 85 23.28 3.35 -5.04
N ARG A 86 22.04 3.53 -5.50
CA ARG A 86 21.20 4.71 -5.19
C ARG A 86 19.93 4.31 -4.46
N ALA A 87 19.61 5.07 -3.41
CA ALA A 87 18.30 5.05 -2.80
C ALA A 87 17.25 5.69 -3.73
N LEU A 88 16.10 5.04 -3.84
CA LEU A 88 15.04 5.43 -4.77
C LEU A 88 13.89 6.13 -4.03
N SER A 89 13.14 6.96 -4.76
CA SER A 89 11.97 7.70 -4.28
C SER A 89 10.81 7.67 -5.28
N ASP A 90 10.92 6.84 -6.31
CA ASP A 90 9.95 6.71 -7.38
C ASP A 90 8.78 5.82 -6.96
N PHE A 91 7.63 6.08 -7.58
CA PHE A 91 6.42 5.28 -7.44
C PHE A 91 6.10 4.62 -8.78
N TRP A 92 5.85 3.31 -8.72
CA TRP A 92 5.46 2.54 -9.89
C TRP A 92 4.22 1.73 -9.55
N ARG A 93 3.25 1.76 -10.45
CA ARG A 93 2.09 0.89 -10.37
C ARG A 93 2.23 -0.21 -11.41
N VAL A 94 1.99 -1.45 -10.99
CA VAL A 94 1.80 -2.57 -11.92
C VAL A 94 0.33 -2.95 -11.92
N GLU A 95 -0.23 -3.09 -13.12
CA GLU A 95 -1.48 -3.78 -13.33
C GLU A 95 -1.19 -5.16 -13.93
N VAL A 96 -1.70 -6.21 -13.27
CA VAL A 96 -1.58 -7.59 -13.75
C VAL A 96 -2.89 -7.99 -14.40
N GLN A 97 -2.83 -8.44 -15.64
CA GLN A 97 -3.95 -8.97 -16.39
C GLN A 97 -3.65 -10.41 -16.80
N LYS A 98 -4.70 -11.22 -16.96
CA LYS A 98 -4.60 -12.58 -17.50
C LYS A 98 -5.22 -12.56 -18.90
N ASP A 99 -4.44 -12.93 -19.91
CA ASP A 99 -4.89 -12.94 -21.29
C ASP A 99 -5.85 -14.11 -21.58
N CYS A 100 -6.42 -14.14 -22.79
CA CYS A 100 -7.33 -15.20 -23.23
C CYS A 100 -6.65 -16.58 -23.37
N VAL A 101 -5.32 -16.63 -23.43
CA VAL A 101 -4.51 -17.86 -23.54
C VAL A 101 -4.04 -18.33 -22.15
N GLY A 102 -4.33 -17.57 -21.09
CA GLY A 102 -4.01 -17.89 -19.71
C GLY A 102 -2.65 -17.40 -19.22
N ARG A 103 -1.93 -16.57 -19.98
CA ARG A 103 -0.67 -15.93 -19.57
C ARG A 103 -0.95 -14.69 -18.72
N TYR A 104 -0.04 -14.39 -17.79
CA TYR A 104 -0.10 -13.17 -17.00
C TYR A 104 0.74 -12.08 -17.66
N LEU A 105 0.10 -10.96 -17.94
CA LEU A 105 0.72 -9.75 -18.50
C LEU A 105 0.75 -8.67 -17.42
N GLY A 106 1.91 -8.06 -17.23
CA GLY A 106 2.12 -6.94 -16.32
C GLY A 106 2.34 -5.65 -17.10
N THR A 107 1.59 -4.61 -16.78
CA THR A 107 1.79 -3.27 -17.36
C THR A 107 2.22 -2.30 -16.28
N TRP A 108 3.41 -1.72 -16.45
CA TRP A 108 3.93 -0.70 -15.54
C TRP A 108 3.46 0.70 -15.91
N THR A 109 3.19 1.50 -14.88
CA THR A 109 2.89 2.92 -15.02
C THR A 109 3.67 3.68 -13.94
N ALA A 110 4.50 4.63 -14.36
CA ALA A 110 5.12 5.57 -13.44
C ALA A 110 4.03 6.46 -12.82
N VAL A 111 4.03 6.57 -11.48
CA VAL A 111 3.06 7.40 -10.77
C VAL A 111 3.73 8.68 -10.33
N ASP A 112 3.42 9.79 -11.00
CA ASP A 112 3.85 11.10 -10.53
C ASP A 112 2.99 11.53 -9.33
N THR A 113 3.65 11.71 -8.19
CA THR A 113 3.01 12.11 -6.93
C THR A 113 3.26 13.58 -6.58
N GLY A 114 3.86 14.35 -7.49
CA GLY A 114 4.20 15.76 -7.31
C GLY A 114 5.48 15.99 -6.52
N LEU A 115 5.74 17.25 -6.13
CA LEU A 115 6.98 17.68 -5.45
C LEU A 115 7.11 17.16 -4.00
N GLU A 116 6.01 16.79 -3.35
CA GLU A 116 5.96 16.46 -1.90
C GLU A 116 6.60 15.10 -1.54
N THR A 117 6.88 14.23 -2.52
CA THR A 117 7.21 12.81 -2.26
C THR A 117 8.62 12.39 -2.68
N LYS A 118 9.54 13.34 -2.93
CA LYS A 118 10.95 13.05 -3.31
C LYS A 118 11.83 12.51 -2.17
N SER A 119 11.25 12.03 -1.07
CA SER A 119 12.01 11.38 -0.01
C SER A 119 12.50 10.03 -0.50
N ARG A 120 13.81 9.89 -0.71
CA ARG A 120 14.43 8.57 -0.93
C ARG A 120 14.26 7.72 0.32
N ARG A 121 13.91 6.45 0.13
CA ARG A 121 13.74 5.48 1.22
C ARG A 121 14.06 4.07 0.74
N LEU A 122 14.81 3.35 1.56
CA LEU A 122 15.04 1.91 1.47
C LEU A 122 14.82 1.28 2.84
N TRP A 123 14.44 0.01 2.84
CA TRP A 123 14.20 -0.78 4.05
C TRP A 123 13.11 -0.19 4.96
N HIS A 124 12.17 0.54 4.34
CA HIS A 124 10.96 1.01 4.98
C HIS A 124 9.89 -0.08 5.01
N THR A 125 8.89 0.13 5.85
CA THR A 125 7.63 -0.61 5.81
C THR A 125 6.57 0.29 5.20
N ALA A 126 5.65 -0.29 4.44
CA ALA A 126 4.52 0.46 3.91
C ALA A 126 3.24 -0.37 3.99
N ALA A 127 2.11 0.33 4.05
CA ALA A 127 0.78 -0.26 3.99
C ALA A 127 -0.19 0.72 3.32
N ILE A 128 -1.17 0.18 2.60
CA ILE A 128 -2.28 0.96 2.06
C ILE A 128 -3.49 0.81 2.98
N VAL A 129 -4.03 1.92 3.45
CA VAL A 129 -5.23 2.00 4.30
C VAL A 129 -6.13 3.11 3.74
N ASP A 130 -7.39 2.78 3.44
CA ASP A 130 -8.38 3.71 2.87
C ASP A 130 -7.87 4.51 1.65
N GLY A 131 -7.20 3.80 0.73
CA GLY A 131 -6.63 4.40 -0.47
C GLY A 131 -5.44 5.35 -0.19
N GLN A 132 -4.85 5.29 1.01
CA GLN A 132 -3.66 6.06 1.39
C GLN A 132 -2.49 5.12 1.70
N LEU A 133 -1.35 5.39 1.07
CA LEU A 133 -0.09 4.76 1.41
C LEU A 133 0.52 5.43 2.64
N PHE A 134 0.76 4.63 3.67
CA PHE A 134 1.57 4.99 4.82
C PHE A 134 2.91 4.30 4.71
N VAL A 135 4.00 5.05 4.83
CA VAL A 135 5.37 4.54 4.82
C VAL A 135 6.05 4.93 6.11
N CYS A 136 6.50 3.93 6.86
CA CYS A 136 7.09 4.09 8.17
C CYS A 136 8.56 3.65 8.16
N GLY A 137 9.42 4.50 8.71
CA GLY A 137 10.84 4.23 8.85
C GLY A 137 11.59 4.19 7.52
N GLY A 138 12.58 3.30 7.46
CA GLY A 138 13.57 3.24 6.40
C GLY A 138 14.65 4.32 6.52
N THR A 139 15.65 4.20 5.66
CA THR A 139 16.80 5.10 5.57
C THR A 139 16.97 5.60 4.14
N ASP A 140 17.63 6.74 3.98
CA ASP A 140 18.14 7.22 2.69
C ASP A 140 19.67 7.26 2.63
N ALA A 141 20.33 7.01 3.76
CA ALA A 141 21.78 6.99 3.85
C ALA A 141 22.35 5.69 3.30
N LEU A 142 23.55 5.80 2.71
CA LEU A 142 24.42 4.66 2.48
C LEU A 142 24.65 3.98 3.84
N LEU A 143 24.67 2.64 3.89
CA LEU A 143 24.77 1.82 5.11
C LEU A 143 25.95 2.17 6.05
N GLU A 144 26.88 3.02 5.61
CA GLU A 144 28.07 3.44 6.33
C GLU A 144 27.88 4.70 7.19
N GLU A 145 26.83 5.50 6.97
CA GLU A 145 26.48 6.63 7.83
C GLU A 145 25.26 6.29 8.71
N HIS A 146 25.29 6.74 9.96
CA HIS A 146 24.27 6.48 10.99
C HIS A 146 22.85 6.36 10.42
N ILE A 147 22.21 5.18 10.60
CA ILE A 147 20.84 4.89 10.16
C ILE A 147 19.89 5.92 10.80
N LYS A 148 19.53 6.96 10.04
CA LYS A 148 18.50 7.91 10.45
C LYS A 148 17.15 7.38 10.01
N ILE A 149 16.35 6.91 10.97
CA ILE A 149 14.98 6.51 10.72
C ILE A 149 14.19 7.74 10.31
N LYS A 150 13.72 7.79 9.06
CA LYS A 150 12.84 8.87 8.60
C LYS A 150 11.43 8.68 9.14
N GLY A 151 10.79 9.78 9.53
CA GLY A 151 9.41 9.81 10.02
C GLY A 151 8.38 9.27 9.02
N VAL A 152 7.11 9.21 9.42
CA VAL A 152 6.02 8.65 8.61
C VAL A 152 5.77 9.50 7.35
N LEU A 153 5.79 8.87 6.18
CA LEU A 153 5.32 9.46 4.93
C LEU A 153 3.88 8.97 4.69
N LYS A 154 2.98 9.90 4.45
CA LYS A 154 1.57 9.63 4.14
C LYS A 154 1.25 10.19 2.77
N LYS A 155 0.79 9.35 1.84
CA LYS A 155 0.35 9.79 0.51
C LYS A 155 -0.98 9.17 0.15
N ARG A 156 -1.90 9.98 -0.36
CA ARG A 156 -3.18 9.52 -0.90
C ARG A 156 -2.97 9.00 -2.33
N MET A 157 -3.40 7.76 -2.58
CA MET A 157 -3.31 7.07 -3.88
C MET A 157 -4.65 7.04 -4.61
N GLU A 158 -5.75 7.12 -3.86
CA GLU A 158 -7.12 7.14 -4.38
C GLU A 158 -7.87 8.42 -3.96
N PRO A 159 -8.84 8.89 -4.77
CA PRO A 159 -9.72 9.98 -4.35
C PRO A 159 -10.43 9.65 -3.03
N LEU A 160 -10.83 10.68 -2.28
CA LEU A 160 -11.64 10.46 -1.09
C LEU A 160 -12.92 9.70 -1.47
N PRO A 161 -13.33 8.69 -0.69
CA PRO A 161 -14.63 8.07 -0.92
C PRO A 161 -15.70 9.15 -0.82
N LEU A 162 -16.75 9.05 -1.63
CA LEU A 162 -17.85 10.01 -1.65
C LEU A 162 -18.36 10.29 -0.24
N SER A 163 -18.40 9.26 0.61
CA SER A 163 -18.79 9.39 2.01
C SER A 163 -17.93 10.34 2.82
N MET A 164 -16.61 10.35 2.64
CA MET A 164 -15.70 11.30 3.30
C MET A 164 -15.82 12.71 2.73
N ILE A 165 -16.06 12.84 1.43
CA ILE A 165 -16.29 14.14 0.80
C ILE A 165 -17.58 14.76 1.37
N CYS A 166 -18.67 13.99 1.36
CA CYS A 166 -19.94 14.37 1.97
C CYS A 166 -19.75 14.71 3.44
N LEU A 167 -19.04 13.89 4.21
CA LEU A 167 -18.76 14.17 5.63
C LEU A 167 -18.04 15.50 5.82
N GLY A 168 -17.03 15.79 4.99
CA GLY A 168 -16.27 17.04 5.05
C GLY A 168 -17.12 18.28 4.74
N ILE A 169 -18.06 18.19 3.81
CA ILE A 169 -19.02 19.27 3.49
C ILE A 169 -20.05 19.42 4.60
N LEU A 170 -20.53 18.31 5.17
CA LEU A 170 -21.56 18.30 6.20
C LEU A 170 -21.01 18.72 7.57
N PHE A 171 -19.73 18.49 7.84
CA PHE A 171 -19.08 18.78 9.12
C PHE A 171 -19.26 20.22 9.64
N PRO A 172 -19.07 21.27 8.82
CA PRO A 172 -19.32 22.65 9.25
C PRO A 172 -20.81 23.04 9.29
N VAL A 173 -21.69 22.32 8.57
CA VAL A 173 -23.10 22.69 8.40
C VAL A 173 -24.00 22.02 9.44
N VAL A 174 -23.73 20.76 9.75
CA VAL A 174 -24.61 19.92 10.58
C VAL A 174 -24.20 20.05 12.05
N GLN A 175 -25.11 20.54 12.89
CA GLN A 175 -24.87 20.70 14.33
C GLN A 175 -25.26 19.45 15.15
N GLU A 176 -26.20 18.65 14.68
CA GLU A 176 -26.64 17.44 15.39
C GLU A 176 -26.51 16.19 14.52
N VAL A 177 -26.08 15.08 15.12
CA VAL A 177 -25.79 13.82 14.42
C VAL A 177 -27.06 13.26 13.77
N ASP A 178 -28.21 13.43 14.43
CA ASP A 178 -29.50 12.85 14.04
C ASP A 178 -30.05 13.43 12.73
N MET A 179 -29.49 14.56 12.27
CA MET A 179 -29.83 15.17 10.98
C MET A 179 -29.20 14.44 9.78
N LEU A 180 -28.30 13.48 10.02
CA LEU A 180 -27.65 12.69 8.98
C LEU A 180 -28.36 11.34 8.78
N PRO A 181 -28.35 10.77 7.56
CA PRO A 181 -28.76 9.39 7.35
C PRO A 181 -27.91 8.42 8.20
N ALA A 182 -28.52 7.36 8.72
CA ALA A 182 -27.90 6.40 9.63
C ALA A 182 -26.46 5.94 9.26
N PRO A 183 -26.12 5.66 7.97
CA PRO A 183 -24.75 5.25 7.59
C PRO A 183 -23.67 6.30 7.90
N PHE A 184 -24.05 7.57 8.02
CA PHE A 184 -23.13 8.69 8.26
C PHE A 184 -23.05 9.09 9.71
N GLN A 185 -24.09 8.80 10.51
CA GLN A 185 -24.19 9.23 11.90
C GLN A 185 -23.00 8.77 12.74
N LEU A 186 -22.62 7.49 12.64
CA LEU A 186 -21.53 6.92 13.42
C LEU A 186 -20.17 7.54 13.06
N ARG A 187 -19.86 7.64 11.77
CA ARG A 187 -18.60 8.24 11.30
C ARG A 187 -18.51 9.72 11.65
N PHE A 188 -19.63 10.43 11.59
CA PHE A 188 -19.71 11.85 11.96
C PHE A 188 -19.54 12.08 13.46
N ALA A 189 -20.22 11.28 14.28
CA ALA A 189 -20.11 11.33 15.74
C ALA A 189 -18.68 11.05 16.20
N TRP A 190 -18.05 10.01 15.63
CA TRP A 190 -16.63 9.70 15.89
C TRP A 190 -15.70 10.83 15.46
N ALA A 191 -15.86 11.37 14.25
CA ALA A 191 -15.03 12.47 13.76
C ALA A 191 -15.11 13.69 14.68
N ARG A 192 -16.32 14.07 15.13
CA ARG A 192 -16.52 15.15 16.10
C ARG A 192 -15.90 14.87 17.46
N TYR A 193 -16.09 13.66 17.97
CA TYR A 193 -15.51 13.26 19.24
C TYR A 193 -13.98 13.38 19.21
N VAL A 194 -13.33 12.82 18.19
CA VAL A 194 -11.87 12.91 18.01
C VAL A 194 -11.40 14.36 17.88
N LEU A 195 -12.11 15.20 17.12
CA LEU A 195 -11.74 16.62 16.96
C LEU A 195 -11.92 17.42 18.25
N SER A 196 -12.92 17.10 19.08
CA SER A 196 -13.15 17.77 20.37
C SER A 196 -12.19 17.33 21.48
N ARG A 197 -11.76 16.06 21.46
CA ARG A 197 -10.92 15.44 22.51
C ARG A 197 -9.44 15.32 22.14
N GLY A 198 -9.09 15.54 20.87
CA GLY A 198 -7.72 15.45 20.37
C GLY A 198 -7.07 14.08 20.67
N TYR A 199 -5.82 14.10 21.10
CA TYR A 199 -5.02 12.90 21.40
C TYR A 199 -5.64 11.99 22.47
N GLN A 200 -6.50 12.51 23.34
CA GLN A 200 -7.15 11.72 24.40
C GLN A 200 -8.16 10.71 23.83
N ALA A 201 -8.71 10.97 22.63
CA ALA A 201 -9.60 10.03 21.96
C ALA A 201 -8.87 8.77 21.45
N LEU A 202 -7.57 8.85 21.18
CA LEU A 202 -6.77 7.74 20.66
C LEU A 202 -6.31 6.75 21.74
N HIS A 203 -6.48 7.10 23.02
CA HIS A 203 -6.13 6.25 24.18
C HIS A 203 -7.36 5.59 24.83
N LEU A 204 -8.50 5.56 24.13
CA LEU A 204 -9.69 4.85 24.60
C LEU A 204 -9.40 3.34 24.66
N GLY A 205 -9.37 2.80 25.88
CA GLY A 205 -9.28 1.35 26.11
C GLY A 205 -10.50 0.60 25.58
N THR A 206 -10.34 -0.69 25.32
CA THR A 206 -11.39 -1.61 24.84
C THR A 206 -12.64 -1.65 25.72
N GLU A 207 -12.52 -1.32 27.01
CA GLU A 207 -13.63 -1.20 27.96
C GLU A 207 -14.62 -0.07 27.60
N TYR A 208 -14.16 1.01 26.96
CA TYR A 208 -15.05 2.09 26.51
C TYR A 208 -15.91 1.66 25.31
N PHE A 209 -15.35 0.87 24.39
CA PHE A 209 -16.11 0.31 23.25
C PHE A 209 -17.21 -0.65 23.72
N LYS A 210 -16.94 -1.44 24.76
CA LYS A 210 -17.95 -2.29 25.42
C LYS A 210 -19.03 -1.47 26.12
N LYS A 211 -18.65 -0.41 26.85
CA LYS A 211 -19.59 0.43 27.63
C LYS A 211 -20.64 1.11 26.76
N TYR A 212 -20.30 1.53 25.55
CA TYR A 212 -21.22 2.21 24.62
C TYR A 212 -21.78 1.31 23.52
N LYS A 213 -21.61 -0.03 23.61
CA LYS A 213 -22.08 -0.99 22.60
C LYS A 213 -21.69 -0.62 21.17
N LEU A 214 -20.52 0.00 21.01
CA LEU A 214 -20.02 0.47 19.72
C LEU A 214 -19.77 -0.69 18.74
N LEU A 215 -19.47 -1.88 19.27
CA LEU A 215 -19.38 -3.12 18.48
C LEU A 215 -20.74 -3.54 17.89
N GLU A 216 -21.82 -3.48 18.68
CA GLU A 216 -23.17 -3.85 18.20
C GLU A 216 -23.65 -2.89 17.10
N ILE A 217 -23.28 -1.61 17.19
CA ILE A 217 -23.60 -0.60 16.16
C ILE A 217 -22.77 -0.82 14.88
N LEU A 218 -21.54 -1.34 15.00
CA LEU A 218 -20.69 -1.71 13.87
C LEU A 218 -21.16 -2.99 13.18
N GLU A 219 -21.78 -3.92 13.90
CA GLU A 219 -22.34 -5.18 13.35
C GLU A 219 -23.72 -5.01 12.69
N MET A 220 -24.42 -3.90 12.96
CA MET A 220 -25.72 -3.55 12.36
C MET A 220 -25.62 -2.75 11.05
N CYS A 221 -24.42 -2.41 10.59
CA CYS A 221 -24.13 -1.71 9.33
C CYS A 221 -23.51 -2.64 8.30
#